data_AF-A0A1Y0VNG0-F1
#
_entry.id   AF-A0A1Y0VNG0-F1
#
_cell.length_a   1.000
_cell.length_b   1.000
_cell.length_c   1.000
_cell.angle_alpha   90.00
_cell.angle_beta   90.00
_cell.angle_gamma   90.00
#
_symmetry.space_group_name_H-M   'P 1'
#
loop_
_entity.id
_entity.type
_entity.pdbx_description
1 polymer ?
#
loop_
_entity_poly.entity_id
_entity_poly.type
_entity_poly.pdbx_seq_one_letter_code
_entity_poly.pdbx_strand_id
1 'polypeptide(L)' 'MMDEKEFESKYAKVLDDFDDLFETSENYTRISDDVLRNIPGAPLSEKEFRFEHLYQTERTNNLIRLALKKFLLSDSKD' A
#
# COMPACT_ATOMS: atom_id res chain seq x y z
N MET A 1 -9.34 25.00 7.19
CA MET A 1 -8.71 24.06 8.14
C MET A 1 -9.74 22.98 8.42
N MET A 2 -9.41 21.71 8.16
CA MET A 2 -10.31 20.57 8.37
C MET A 2 -10.59 20.42 9.87
N ASP A 3 -11.85 20.15 10.24
CA ASP A 3 -12.18 19.82 11.62
C ASP A 3 -11.89 18.34 11.94
N GLU A 4 -11.85 18.00 13.23
CA GLU A 4 -11.47 16.66 13.69
C GLU A 4 -12.42 15.57 13.16
N LYS A 5 -13.73 15.83 13.09
CA LYS A 5 -14.72 14.86 12.61
C LYS A 5 -14.58 14.62 11.10
N GLU A 6 -14.33 15.69 10.35
CA GLU A 6 -14.07 15.61 8.92
C GLU A 6 -12.78 14.83 8.64
N PHE A 7 -11.74 15.04 9.45
CA PHE A 7 -10.48 14.29 9.36
C PHE A 7 -10.69 12.80 9.65
N GLU A 8 -11.34 12.45 10.76
CA GLU A 8 -11.60 11.05 11.14
C GLU A 8 -12.38 10.30 10.06
N SER A 9 -13.45 10.92 9.53
CA SER A 9 -14.27 10.33 8.47
C SER A 9 -13.46 10.13 7.17
N LYS A 10 -12.67 11.13 6.75
CA LYS A 10 -11.78 11.00 5.59
C LYS A 10 -10.70 9.95 5.81
N TYR A 11 -10.16 9.85 7.03
CA TYR A 11 -9.13 8.88 7.38
C TYR A 11 -9.66 7.45 7.33
N ALA A 12 -10.83 7.19 7.94
CA ALA A 12 -11.49 5.89 7.85
C ALA A 12 -11.71 5.49 6.39
N LYS A 13 -12.24 6.41 5.56
CA LYS A 13 -12.43 6.16 4.13
C LYS A 13 -11.11 5.89 3.38
N VAL A 14 -10.01 6.54 3.77
CA VAL A 14 -8.69 6.27 3.18
C VAL A 14 -8.21 4.86 3.49
N LEU A 15 -8.46 4.37 4.71
CA LEU A 15 -8.10 2.99 5.07
C LEU A 15 -8.95 1.98 4.30
N ASP A 16 -10.26 2.19 4.21
CA ASP A 16 -11.16 1.31 3.44
C ASP A 16 -10.78 1.30 1.95
N ASP A 17 -10.63 2.49 1.34
CA ASP A 17 -10.21 2.62 -0.07
C ASP A 17 -8.81 2.00 -0.28
N PHE A 18 -7.94 2.02 0.73
CA PHE A 18 -6.59 1.44 0.66
C PHE A 18 -6.60 -0.08 0.64
N ASP A 19 -7.35 -0.70 1.55
CA ASP A 19 -7.43 -2.15 1.65
C ASP A 19 -8.00 -2.73 0.34
N ASP A 20 -9.05 -2.13 -0.22
CA ASP A 20 -9.63 -2.54 -1.50
C ASP A 20 -8.65 -2.42 -2.70
N LEU A 21 -7.76 -1.42 -2.67
CA LEU A 21 -6.82 -1.15 -3.77
C LEU A 21 -5.56 -2.02 -3.70
N PHE A 22 -5.04 -2.26 -2.49
CA PHE A 22 -3.76 -2.94 -2.33
C PHE A 22 -3.91 -4.43 -2.07
N GLU A 23 -4.90 -4.85 -1.29
CA GLU A 23 -5.12 -6.23 -0.85
C GLU A 23 -5.77 -7.11 -1.95
N THR A 24 -5.25 -7.02 -3.16
CA THR A 24 -5.73 -7.75 -4.34
C THR A 24 -4.87 -8.98 -4.64
N SER A 25 -5.50 -10.02 -5.20
CA SER A 25 -4.80 -11.21 -5.66
C SER A 25 -3.78 -10.91 -6.76
N GLU A 26 -4.01 -9.86 -7.55
CA GLU A 26 -3.08 -9.38 -8.58
C GLU A 26 -1.78 -8.85 -7.97
N ASN A 27 -1.87 -8.00 -6.92
CA ASN A 27 -0.68 -7.50 -6.23
C ASN A 27 0.09 -8.64 -5.56
N TYR A 28 -0.61 -9.54 -4.88
CA TYR A 28 0.01 -10.73 -4.29
C TYR A 28 0.77 -11.57 -5.33
N THR A 29 0.13 -11.85 -6.47
CA THR A 29 0.72 -12.67 -7.54
C THR A 29 1.91 -11.96 -8.17
N ARG A 30 1.80 -10.66 -8.48
CA ARG A 30 2.89 -9.87 -9.06
C ARG A 30 4.13 -9.86 -8.15
N ILE A 31 3.94 -9.64 -6.85
CA ILE A 31 5.03 -9.60 -5.87
C ILE A 31 5.66 -11.00 -5.72
N SER A 32 4.84 -12.04 -5.68
CA SER A 32 5.32 -13.43 -5.65
C SER A 32 6.18 -13.76 -6.88
N ASP A 33 5.69 -13.42 -8.08
CA ASP A 33 6.41 -13.63 -9.34
C ASP A 33 7.72 -12.84 -9.38
N ASP A 34 7.74 -11.61 -8.86
CA ASP A 34 8.95 -10.80 -8.80
C ASP A 34 10.04 -11.44 -7.94
N VAL A 35 9.67 -11.95 -6.76
CA VAL A 35 10.59 -12.68 -5.89
C VAL A 35 11.12 -13.94 -6.59
N LEU A 36 10.24 -14.73 -7.21
CA LEU A 36 10.62 -15.96 -7.90
C LEU A 36 11.57 -15.71 -9.08
N ARG A 37 11.39 -14.60 -9.81
CA ARG A 37 12.27 -14.22 -10.92
C ARG A 37 13.63 -13.69 -10.47
N ASN A 38 13.67 -12.92 -9.38
CA ASN A 38 14.89 -12.25 -8.94
C ASN A 38 15.80 -13.14 -8.10
N ILE A 39 15.26 -14.15 -7.42
CA ILE A 39 16.02 -15.09 -6.59
C ILE A 39 15.61 -16.57 -6.80
N PRO A 40 15.68 -17.11 -8.04
CA PRO A 40 15.12 -18.41 -8.38
C PRO A 40 15.74 -19.59 -7.59
N GLY A 41 17.02 -19.50 -7.25
CA GLY A 41 17.77 -20.53 -6.52
C GLY A 41 17.79 -20.38 -4.99
N ALA A 42 17.17 -19.33 -4.44
CA ALA A 42 17.20 -19.09 -3.00
C ALA A 42 16.36 -20.12 -2.22
N PRO A 43 16.73 -20.41 -0.95
CA PRO A 43 15.91 -21.20 -0.04
C PRO A 43 14.50 -20.61 0.11
N LEU A 44 13.53 -21.46 0.43
CA LEU A 44 12.14 -21.04 0.62
C LEU A 44 12.02 -19.92 1.67
N SER A 45 12.72 -20.05 2.80
CA SER A 45 12.71 -19.05 3.87
C SER A 45 13.22 -17.68 3.43
N GLU A 46 14.20 -17.63 2.52
CA GLU A 46 14.68 -16.37 1.96
C GLU A 46 13.65 -15.77 0.99
N LYS A 47 12.99 -16.59 0.18
CA LYS A 47 11.90 -16.15 -0.70
C LYS A 47 10.72 -15.59 0.10
N GLU A 48 10.30 -16.27 1.17
CA GLU A 48 9.24 -15.80 2.07
C GLU A 48 9.62 -14.46 2.73
N PHE A 49 10.84 -14.33 3.23
CA PHE A 49 11.33 -13.07 3.80
C PHE A 49 11.34 -11.94 2.77
N ARG A 50 11.79 -12.20 1.53
CA ARG A 50 11.79 -11.20 0.46
C ARG A 50 10.39 -10.80 0.04
N PHE A 51 9.47 -11.77 -0.05
CA PHE A 51 8.07 -11.51 -0.33
C PHE A 51 7.50 -10.58 0.75
N GLU A 52 7.62 -10.94 2.02
CA GLU A 52 7.08 -10.15 3.12
C GLU A 52 7.66 -8.73 3.12
N HIS A 53 8.97 -8.61 2.97
CA HIS A 53 9.63 -7.30 2.92
C HIS A 53 9.13 -6.42 1.77
N LEU A 54 9.04 -6.98 0.56
CA LEU A 54 8.58 -6.25 -0.62
C LEU A 54 7.10 -5.89 -0.50
N TYR A 55 6.29 -6.84 -0.04
CA TYR A 55 4.87 -6.67 0.18
C TYR A 55 4.58 -5.54 1.17
N GLN A 56 5.21 -5.56 2.35
CA GLN A 56 5.02 -4.50 3.34
C GLN A 56 5.53 -3.14 2.85
N THR A 57 6.65 -3.12 2.13
CA THR A 57 7.20 -1.88 1.56
C THR A 57 6.23 -1.25 0.56
N GLU A 58 5.69 -2.05 -0.36
CA GLU A 58 4.72 -1.57 -1.33
C GLU A 58 3.39 -1.17 -0.68
N ARG A 59 2.93 -1.93 0.32
CA ARG A 59 1.74 -1.64 1.12
C ARG A 59 1.85 -0.26 1.76
N THR A 60 2.92 -0.03 2.53
CA THR A 60 3.18 1.25 3.19
C THR A 60 3.29 2.41 2.19
N ASN A 61 4.01 2.22 1.09
CA ASN A 61 4.16 3.26 0.06
C ASN A 61 2.81 3.65 -0.56
N ASN A 62 1.92 2.69 -0.82
CA ASN A 62 0.60 2.98 -1.38
C ASN A 62 -0.32 3.67 -0.38
N LEU A 63 -0.30 3.28 0.89
CA LEU A 63 -1.07 3.95 1.94
C LEU A 63 -0.64 5.43 2.07
N ILE A 64 0.66 5.69 2.09
CA ILE A 64 1.20 7.05 2.14
C ILE A 64 0.75 7.85 0.92
N ARG A 65 0.87 7.30 -0.30
CA ARG A 65 0.42 8.00 -1.52
C ARG A 65 -1.07 8.33 -1.48
N LEU A 66 -1.90 7.40 -1.01
CA LEU A 66 -3.34 7.63 -0.92
C LEU A 66 -3.65 8.73 0.11
N ALA A 67 -3.01 8.68 1.28
CA ALA A 67 -3.15 9.71 2.31
C ALA A 67 -2.71 11.09 1.79
N LEU A 68 -1.53 11.20 1.16
CA LEU A 68 -1.06 12.47 0.58
C LEU A 68 -2.04 13.02 -0.46
N LYS A 69 -2.60 12.17 -1.34
CA LYS A 69 -3.60 12.60 -2.33
C LYS A 69 -4.89 13.09 -1.70
N LYS A 70 -5.31 12.51 -0.57
CA LYS A 70 -6.60 12.79 0.06
C LYS A 70 -6.55 13.93 1.06
N PHE A 71 -5.40 14.17 1.67
CA PHE A 71 -5.22 15.19 2.72
C PHE A 71 -4.39 16.40 2.30
N LEU A 72 -3.52 16.31 1.28
CA LEU A 72 -2.67 17.44 0.87
C LEU A 72 -3.04 18.06 -0.48
N LEU A 73 -3.70 17.32 -1.39
CA LEU A 73 -4.07 17.84 -2.71
C LEU A 73 -5.44 18.55 -2.75
N SER A 74 -6.14 18.64 -1.62
CA SER A 74 -7.43 19.33 -1.51
C SER A 74 -7.31 20.84 -1.27
N ASP A 75 -6.13 21.35 -0.92
CA ASP A 75 -5.89 22.76 -0.58
C ASP A 75 -5.38 23.60 -1.77
N SER A 76 -5.24 23.02 -2.96
CA SER A 76 -4.73 23.71 -4.16
C SER A 76 -5.81 24.12 -5.16
N LYS A 77 -7.06 24.29 -4.70
CA LYS A 77 -8.14 24.90 -5.48
C LYS A 77 -8.75 26.05 -4.70
N ASP A 78 -8.02 27.16 -4.66
CA ASP A 78 -8.55 28.52 -4.57
C ASP A 78 -7.93 29.34 -5.70
#